data_AF-A0A8T2ZQ44-F1
#
_entry.id   AF-A0A8T2ZQ44-F1
#
_cell.length_a   1.000
_cell.length_b   1.000
_cell.length_c   1.000
_cell.angle_alpha   90.00
_cell.angle_beta   90.00
_cell.angle_gamma   90.00
#
_symmetry.space_group_name_H-M   'P 1'
#
loop_
_entity.id
_entity.type
_entity.pdbx_description
1 polymer ?
#
loop_
_entity_poly.entity_id
_entity_poly.type
_entity_poly.pdbx_seq_one_letter_code
_entity_poly.pdbx_strand_id
1 'polypeptide(L)'
;MLPRILSFLLSSFILFNTENLVAVALTSPQDISALKAFKASVKPSSIQPWSCLASWDFTTDPCAFPRRTHFICGITCSPDSTRVTQLTLDPAGYSGRLTPLISLLTSLTILDLVDNNFYGPIPSSIFSLINLQTLTLSSNSFSGAVPNSITNLKSLESLDLSHNYLSGYLPKTMNSMSSLRRLDLSYNKLTGPLPKLPYNLLELALKANSLSGSLSKSSFDRLTRLEVVELSENSFTGTLEPWFFLLPALQQVDLANNSLTRVEVSKPSNANSDLVAVDLGFNKIEGNAPCILLIIHCCLLCH
;
A
#
# COMPACT_ATOMS: atom_id res chain seq x y z
N MET A 1 -71.65 -49.00 -18.09
CA MET A 1 -71.41 -47.70 -18.77
C MET A 1 -70.44 -46.90 -17.92
N LEU A 2 -69.66 -46.05 -18.59
CA LEU A 2 -68.40 -45.41 -18.18
C LEU A 2 -68.33 -44.72 -16.79
N PRO A 3 -67.10 -44.43 -16.32
CA PRO A 3 -66.66 -44.25 -14.93
C PRO A 3 -66.42 -42.77 -14.55
N ARG A 4 -65.97 -42.52 -13.32
CA ARG A 4 -64.74 -41.75 -12.99
C ARG A 4 -64.67 -41.52 -11.48
N ILE A 5 -63.56 -41.94 -10.87
CA ILE A 5 -62.70 -41.17 -9.95
C ILE A 5 -61.58 -42.15 -9.55
N LEU A 6 -60.36 -41.90 -10.02
CA LEU A 6 -59.14 -42.45 -9.41
C LEU A 6 -58.10 -41.32 -9.37
N SER A 7 -57.72 -40.93 -8.16
CA SER A 7 -56.65 -39.95 -7.92
C SER A 7 -55.29 -40.61 -8.18
N PHE A 8 -54.46 -39.97 -8.99
CA PHE A 8 -53.05 -40.33 -9.14
C PHE A 8 -52.24 -39.66 -8.03
N LEU A 9 -51.59 -40.46 -7.18
CA LEU A 9 -50.39 -40.05 -6.45
C LEU A 9 -49.21 -40.81 -7.07
N LEU A 10 -48.43 -40.12 -7.91
CA LEU A 10 -47.08 -40.56 -8.28
C LEU A 10 -46.09 -39.88 -7.33
N SER A 11 -45.53 -40.66 -6.40
CA SER A 11 -44.31 -40.29 -5.71
C SER A 11 -43.13 -40.53 -6.66
N SER A 12 -42.66 -39.47 -7.30
CA SER A 12 -41.42 -39.48 -8.07
C SER A 12 -40.23 -39.52 -7.10
N PHE A 13 -39.60 -40.69 -6.94
CA PHE A 13 -38.27 -40.79 -6.36
C PHE A 13 -37.30 -40.06 -7.31
N ILE A 14 -36.82 -38.89 -6.91
CA ILE A 14 -35.67 -38.26 -7.55
C ILE A 14 -34.45 -39.06 -7.12
N LEU A 15 -33.97 -39.92 -8.01
CA LEU A 15 -32.61 -40.45 -7.94
C LEU A 15 -31.65 -39.27 -8.04
N PHE A 16 -31.10 -38.84 -6.91
CA PHE A 16 -29.87 -38.05 -6.92
C PHE A 16 -28.78 -38.93 -7.54
N ASN A 17 -28.49 -38.70 -8.82
CA ASN A 17 -27.24 -39.15 -9.41
C ASN A 17 -26.11 -38.43 -8.65
N THR A 18 -25.50 -39.14 -7.71
CA THR A 18 -24.16 -38.82 -7.23
C THR A 18 -23.17 -39.22 -8.31
N GLU A 19 -23.26 -38.58 -9.48
CA GLU A 19 -22.09 -38.52 -10.34
C GLU A 19 -21.05 -37.66 -9.61
N ASN A 20 -19.86 -38.21 -9.44
CA ASN A 20 -18.69 -37.54 -8.91
C ASN A 20 -18.62 -36.10 -9.47
N LEU A 21 -19.00 -35.12 -8.64
CA LEU A 21 -18.59 -33.74 -8.79
C LEU A 21 -17.08 -33.70 -8.55
N VAL A 22 -16.32 -34.13 -9.56
CA VAL A 22 -14.95 -33.66 -9.69
C VAL A 22 -15.11 -32.16 -9.91
N ALA A 23 -14.89 -31.38 -8.85
CA ALA A 23 -14.83 -29.94 -8.95
C ALA A 23 -13.83 -29.62 -10.06
N VAL A 24 -14.33 -29.18 -11.21
CA VAL A 24 -13.46 -28.71 -12.29
C VAL A 24 -12.66 -27.57 -11.68
N ALA A 25 -11.33 -27.68 -11.71
CA ALA A 25 -10.47 -26.60 -11.27
C ALA A 25 -10.79 -25.36 -12.11
N LEU A 26 -11.40 -24.35 -11.48
CA LEU A 26 -11.77 -23.09 -12.13
C LEU A 26 -10.61 -22.10 -12.07
N THR A 27 -9.77 -22.20 -11.04
CA THR A 27 -8.64 -21.29 -10.87
C THR A 27 -7.63 -21.49 -11.99
N SER A 28 -7.19 -20.37 -12.58
CA SER A 28 -6.12 -20.34 -13.56
C SER A 28 -4.88 -21.13 -13.07
N PRO A 29 -4.34 -22.05 -13.89
CA PRO A 29 -3.12 -22.79 -13.55
C PRO A 29 -1.91 -21.89 -13.24
N GLN A 30 -1.85 -20.72 -13.88
CA GLN A 30 -0.83 -19.70 -13.61
C GLN A 30 -0.96 -19.16 -12.19
N ASP A 31 -2.18 -18.85 -11.75
CA ASP A 31 -2.43 -18.36 -10.39
C ASP A 31 -2.11 -19.45 -9.35
N ILE A 32 -2.50 -20.71 -9.59
CA ILE A 32 -2.14 -21.84 -8.72
C ILE A 32 -0.61 -21.99 -8.62
N SER A 33 0.10 -21.91 -9.76
CA SER A 33 1.56 -22.00 -9.80
C SER A 33 2.22 -20.87 -9.01
N ALA A 34 1.70 -19.64 -9.15
CA ALA A 34 2.17 -18.47 -8.42
C ALA A 34 1.99 -18.65 -6.90
N LEU A 35 0.82 -19.11 -6.45
CA LEU A 35 0.53 -19.35 -5.04
C LEU A 35 1.42 -20.47 -4.45
N LYS A 36 1.66 -21.54 -5.20
CA LYS A 36 2.59 -22.62 -4.79
C LYS A 36 4.01 -22.10 -4.66
N ALA A 37 4.48 -21.32 -5.64
CA ALA A 37 5.79 -20.70 -5.60
C ALA A 37 5.92 -19.70 -4.43
N PHE A 38 4.85 -18.95 -4.15
CA PHE A 38 4.79 -18.02 -3.02
C PHE A 38 4.90 -18.77 -1.69
N LYS A 39 4.07 -19.79 -1.45
CA LYS A 39 4.16 -20.63 -0.24
C LYS A 39 5.55 -21.26 -0.09
N ALA A 40 6.13 -21.77 -1.18
CA ALA A 40 7.47 -22.37 -1.17
C ALA A 40 8.60 -21.35 -0.88
N SER A 41 8.36 -20.05 -1.09
CA SER A 41 9.33 -18.99 -0.79
C SER A 41 9.35 -18.58 0.69
N VAL A 42 8.32 -18.97 1.45
CA VAL A 42 8.25 -18.79 2.90
C VAL A 42 8.92 -19.97 3.59
N LYS A 43 9.77 -19.68 4.58
CA LYS A 43 10.47 -20.69 5.36
C LYS A 43 9.44 -21.55 6.12
N PRO A 44 9.46 -22.89 5.96
CA PRO A 44 8.53 -23.77 6.66
C PRO A 44 8.54 -23.57 8.19
N SER A 45 9.70 -23.28 8.79
CA SER A 45 9.83 -23.02 10.23
C SER A 45 9.15 -21.75 10.72
N SER A 46 8.76 -20.84 9.83
CA SER A 46 8.03 -19.61 10.16
C SER A 46 6.52 -19.72 9.96
N ILE A 47 6.04 -20.83 9.38
CA ILE A 47 4.61 -21.04 9.13
C ILE A 47 4.00 -21.67 10.39
N GLN A 48 3.28 -20.86 11.17
CA GLN A 48 2.61 -21.34 12.37
C GLN A 48 1.40 -22.22 11.99
N PRO A 49 1.12 -23.33 12.71
CA PRO A 49 0.01 -24.22 12.34
C PRO A 49 -1.37 -23.56 12.28
N TRP A 50 -1.57 -22.47 13.03
CA TRP A 50 -2.82 -21.73 13.10
C TRP A 50 -2.95 -20.62 12.05
N SER A 51 -1.90 -20.34 11.27
CA SER A 51 -1.82 -19.18 10.40
C SER A 51 -2.48 -19.41 9.03
N CYS A 52 -2.83 -18.34 8.31
CA CYS A 52 -3.50 -18.47 7.00
C CYS A 52 -2.72 -19.32 6.00
N LEU A 53 -1.41 -19.09 5.89
CA LEU A 53 -0.56 -19.80 4.94
C LEU A 53 -0.42 -21.30 5.26
N ALA A 54 -0.58 -21.69 6.53
CA ALA A 54 -0.57 -23.09 6.92
C ALA A 54 -1.71 -23.86 6.27
N SER A 55 -2.88 -23.24 6.14
CA SER A 55 -4.07 -23.87 5.55
C SER A 55 -3.87 -24.25 4.08
N TRP A 56 -3.05 -23.52 3.32
CA TRP A 56 -2.87 -23.68 1.87
C TRP A 56 -2.26 -25.04 1.46
N ASP A 57 -3.04 -26.10 1.46
CA ASP A 57 -2.58 -27.47 1.19
C ASP A 57 -2.64 -27.85 -0.30
N PHE A 58 -3.33 -27.04 -1.12
CA PHE A 58 -3.55 -27.27 -2.55
C PHE A 58 -4.19 -28.64 -2.87
N THR A 59 -4.87 -29.25 -1.91
CA THR A 59 -5.68 -30.47 -2.12
C THR A 59 -7.02 -30.15 -2.77
N THR A 60 -7.47 -28.89 -2.65
CA THR A 60 -8.61 -28.33 -3.38
C THR A 60 -8.22 -27.09 -4.15
N ASP A 61 -9.05 -26.75 -5.15
CA ASP A 61 -8.92 -25.52 -5.93
C ASP A 61 -9.00 -24.27 -5.01
N PRO A 62 -8.07 -23.30 -5.12
CA PRO A 62 -8.03 -22.13 -4.23
C PRO A 62 -9.25 -21.21 -4.31
N CYS A 63 -9.96 -21.20 -5.43
CA CYS A 63 -11.14 -20.38 -5.66
C CYS A 63 -12.46 -21.17 -5.59
N ALA A 64 -12.42 -22.48 -5.32
CA ALA A 64 -13.62 -23.29 -5.20
C ALA A 64 -14.50 -22.92 -4.00
N PHE A 65 -15.81 -23.12 -4.18
CA PHE A 65 -16.80 -23.01 -3.12
C PHE A 65 -17.13 -24.40 -2.53
N PRO A 66 -17.35 -24.49 -1.20
CA PRO A 66 -17.20 -23.45 -0.20
C PRO A 66 -15.73 -23.25 0.22
N ARG A 67 -15.28 -21.99 0.34
CA ARG A 67 -13.88 -21.62 0.61
C ARG A 67 -13.30 -22.08 1.97
N ARG A 68 -14.09 -22.74 2.81
CA ARG A 68 -13.79 -22.90 4.25
C ARG A 68 -12.96 -24.12 4.63
N THR A 69 -12.72 -25.08 3.73
CA THR A 69 -12.11 -26.36 4.15
C THR A 69 -10.60 -26.43 3.98
N HIS A 70 -10.00 -25.66 3.06
CA HIS A 70 -8.55 -25.75 2.77
C HIS A 70 -7.87 -24.38 2.59
N PHE A 71 -8.53 -23.38 2.00
CA PHE A 71 -8.01 -22.01 1.94
C PHE A 71 -8.79 -21.11 2.90
N ILE A 72 -8.53 -21.27 4.19
CA ILE A 72 -9.33 -20.67 5.27
C ILE A 72 -9.28 -19.14 5.21
N CYS A 73 -8.15 -18.57 4.79
CA CYS A 73 -7.98 -17.13 4.62
C CYS A 73 -6.89 -16.77 3.61
N GLY A 74 -6.87 -15.47 3.29
CA GLY A 74 -5.78 -14.80 2.59
C GLY A 74 -5.89 -14.73 1.07
N ILE A 75 -6.89 -15.38 0.47
CA ILE A 75 -7.12 -15.31 -0.98
C ILE A 75 -8.56 -14.85 -1.26
N THR A 76 -8.68 -13.82 -2.08
CA THR A 76 -9.96 -13.45 -2.70
C THR A 76 -9.87 -13.72 -4.20
N CYS A 77 -10.88 -14.39 -4.74
CA CYS A 77 -10.99 -14.66 -6.18
C CYS A 77 -12.06 -13.80 -6.85
N SER A 78 -11.95 -13.68 -8.17
CA SER A 78 -12.92 -13.04 -9.05
C SER A 78 -14.32 -13.68 -8.95
N PRO A 79 -15.40 -12.96 -9.36
CA PRO A 79 -16.77 -13.47 -9.26
C PRO A 79 -17.02 -14.80 -9.99
N ASP A 80 -16.31 -15.05 -11.09
CA ASP A 80 -16.35 -16.29 -11.86
C ASP A 80 -15.44 -17.39 -11.28
N SER A 81 -14.76 -17.12 -10.16
CA SER A 81 -13.84 -18.03 -9.46
C SER A 81 -12.63 -18.49 -10.29
N THR A 82 -12.28 -17.76 -11.37
CA THR A 82 -11.17 -18.17 -12.26
C THR A 82 -9.84 -17.53 -11.91
N ARG A 83 -9.84 -16.35 -11.28
CA ARG A 83 -8.64 -15.56 -11.02
C ARG A 83 -8.50 -15.17 -9.56
N VAL A 84 -7.28 -15.11 -9.07
CA VAL A 84 -6.96 -14.48 -7.78
C VAL A 84 -6.89 -12.97 -7.96
N THR A 85 -7.69 -12.25 -7.17
CA THR A 85 -7.76 -10.78 -7.20
C THR A 85 -7.15 -10.14 -5.96
N GLN A 86 -7.08 -10.85 -4.84
CA GLN A 86 -6.44 -10.33 -3.63
C GLN A 86 -5.62 -11.43 -2.95
N LEU A 87 -4.45 -11.05 -2.46
CA LEU A 87 -3.59 -11.86 -1.62
C LEU A 87 -3.27 -11.06 -0.36
N THR A 88 -3.79 -11.51 0.77
CA THR A 88 -3.57 -10.92 2.10
C THR A 88 -3.02 -11.98 3.03
N LEU A 89 -1.98 -11.68 3.79
CA LEU A 89 -1.50 -12.56 4.86
C LEU A 89 -1.79 -11.97 6.24
N ASP A 90 -2.02 -12.85 7.20
CA ASP A 90 -2.06 -12.49 8.62
C ASP A 90 -0.65 -12.16 9.15
N PRO A 91 -0.54 -11.35 10.23
CA PRO A 91 0.73 -11.03 10.86
C PRO A 91 1.23 -12.19 11.73
N ALA A 92 1.67 -13.28 11.10
CA ALA A 92 2.08 -14.51 11.77
C ALA A 92 3.60 -14.70 11.84
N GLY A 93 4.38 -13.68 11.44
CA GLY A 93 5.84 -13.71 11.45
C GLY A 93 6.44 -14.52 10.30
N TYR A 94 5.75 -14.62 9.16
CA TYR A 94 6.23 -15.32 7.97
C TYR A 94 7.59 -14.75 7.54
N SER A 95 8.59 -15.63 7.39
CA SER A 95 9.94 -15.22 6.99
C SER A 95 10.32 -15.88 5.67
N GLY A 96 10.79 -15.07 4.73
CA GLY A 96 11.19 -15.54 3.41
C GLY A 96 11.58 -14.40 2.48
N ARG A 97 12.05 -14.74 1.29
CA ARG A 97 12.23 -13.76 0.22
C ARG A 97 11.01 -13.80 -0.68
N LEU A 98 10.46 -12.64 -1.03
CA LEU A 98 9.30 -12.58 -1.92
C LEU A 98 9.68 -13.09 -3.32
N THR A 99 8.99 -14.14 -3.78
CA THR A 99 9.26 -14.76 -5.08
C THR A 99 8.86 -13.83 -6.24
N PRO A 100 9.65 -13.73 -7.32
CA PRO A 100 9.25 -12.98 -8.50
C PRO A 100 8.02 -13.58 -9.20
N LEU A 101 7.71 -14.87 -8.97
CA LEU A 101 6.59 -15.58 -9.60
C LEU A 101 5.22 -15.08 -9.12
N ILE A 102 5.16 -14.25 -8.07
CA ILE A 102 3.93 -13.56 -7.66
C ILE A 102 3.36 -12.69 -8.80
N SER A 103 4.19 -12.24 -9.75
CA SER A 103 3.77 -11.46 -10.90
C SER A 103 2.90 -12.23 -11.91
N LEU A 104 2.77 -13.55 -11.74
CA LEU A 104 1.85 -14.37 -12.54
C LEU A 104 0.38 -14.17 -12.13
N LEU A 105 0.11 -13.61 -10.94
CA LEU A 105 -1.23 -13.23 -10.49
C LEU A 105 -1.72 -11.96 -11.22
N THR A 106 -1.88 -12.03 -12.54
CA THR A 106 -2.08 -10.82 -13.39
C THR A 106 -3.38 -10.06 -13.13
N SER A 107 -4.34 -10.67 -12.43
CA SER A 107 -5.60 -10.05 -12.01
C SER A 107 -5.55 -9.47 -10.58
N LEU A 108 -4.40 -9.51 -9.92
CA LEU A 108 -4.25 -9.03 -8.55
C LEU A 108 -4.49 -7.51 -8.47
N THR A 109 -5.41 -7.11 -7.61
CA THR A 109 -5.73 -5.73 -7.27
C THR A 109 -5.23 -5.34 -5.88
N ILE A 110 -5.09 -6.30 -4.96
CA ILE A 110 -4.57 -6.09 -3.61
C ILE A 110 -3.48 -7.12 -3.30
N LEU A 111 -2.32 -6.62 -2.88
CA LEU A 111 -1.27 -7.41 -2.24
C LEU A 111 -0.98 -6.80 -0.87
N ASP A 112 -1.26 -7.56 0.18
CA ASP A 112 -1.08 -7.14 1.57
C ASP A 112 -0.30 -8.20 2.35
N LEU A 113 0.93 -7.87 2.71
CA LEU A 113 1.86 -8.73 3.47
C LEU A 113 2.34 -8.04 4.76
N VAL A 114 1.54 -7.11 5.29
CA VAL A 114 1.87 -6.30 6.48
C VAL A 114 2.31 -7.14 7.67
N ASP A 115 3.16 -6.57 8.52
CA ASP A 115 3.54 -7.11 9.84
C ASP A 115 4.06 -8.56 9.77
N ASN A 116 5.08 -8.76 8.95
CA ASN A 116 5.73 -10.06 8.76
C ASN A 116 7.26 -9.90 8.70
N ASN A 117 7.97 -11.01 8.46
CA ASN A 117 9.44 -11.04 8.47
C ASN A 117 10.00 -11.30 7.06
N PHE A 118 9.34 -10.82 6.00
CA PHE A 118 9.85 -10.90 4.64
C PHE A 118 11.09 -10.03 4.47
N TYR A 119 12.09 -10.51 3.71
CA TYR A 119 13.37 -9.83 3.59
C TYR A 119 13.98 -9.90 2.20
N GLY A 120 15.04 -9.11 2.01
CA GLY A 120 15.71 -8.94 0.71
C GLY A 120 15.01 -7.88 -0.15
N PRO A 121 15.36 -7.77 -1.44
CA PRO A 121 14.73 -6.80 -2.33
C PRO A 121 13.31 -7.17 -2.69
N ILE A 122 12.44 -6.16 -2.83
CA ILE A 122 11.13 -6.31 -3.47
C ILE A 122 11.38 -6.68 -4.94
N PRO A 123 10.93 -7.84 -5.43
CA PRO A 123 11.20 -8.25 -6.80
C PRO A 123 10.55 -7.29 -7.79
N SER A 124 11.31 -6.85 -8.79
CA SER A 124 10.84 -5.85 -9.77
C SER A 124 9.64 -6.32 -10.60
N SER A 125 9.41 -7.63 -10.67
CA SER A 125 8.26 -8.23 -11.36
C SER A 125 6.93 -7.89 -10.71
N ILE A 126 6.85 -7.56 -9.41
CA ILE A 126 5.60 -7.09 -8.77
C ILE A 126 5.06 -5.85 -9.49
N PHE A 127 5.97 -5.01 -9.99
CA PHE A 127 5.60 -3.78 -10.67
C PHE A 127 5.12 -3.98 -12.12
N SER A 128 4.97 -5.24 -12.58
CA SER A 128 4.23 -5.56 -13.81
C SER A 128 2.75 -5.86 -13.58
N LEU A 129 2.29 -5.90 -12.33
CA LEU A 129 0.89 -6.13 -11.97
C LEU A 129 0.06 -4.85 -12.17
N ILE A 130 -0.21 -4.47 -13.43
CA ILE A 130 -0.83 -3.19 -13.78
C ILE A 130 -2.24 -2.95 -13.20
N ASN A 131 -2.90 -3.99 -12.71
CA ASN A 131 -4.21 -3.93 -12.07
C ASN A 131 -4.13 -3.67 -10.56
N LEU A 132 -2.92 -3.64 -9.99
CA LEU A 132 -2.72 -3.44 -8.55
C LEU A 132 -3.18 -2.04 -8.14
N GLN A 133 -4.08 -2.00 -7.17
CA GLN A 133 -4.67 -0.79 -6.58
C GLN A 133 -4.13 -0.54 -5.17
N THR A 134 -3.84 -1.60 -4.42
CA THR A 134 -3.24 -1.52 -3.08
C THR A 134 -2.03 -2.44 -2.99
N LEU A 135 -0.90 -1.87 -2.55
CA LEU A 135 0.31 -2.60 -2.23
C LEU A 135 0.76 -2.22 -0.81
N THR A 136 0.62 -3.15 0.12
CA THR A 136 1.03 -2.99 1.52
C THR A 136 2.07 -4.03 1.85
N LEU A 137 3.31 -3.58 2.09
CA LEU A 137 4.46 -4.39 2.48
C LEU A 137 5.10 -3.84 3.77
N SER A 138 4.34 -3.06 4.54
CA SER A 138 4.84 -2.39 5.74
C SER A 138 5.22 -3.38 6.84
N SER A 139 6.06 -2.90 7.77
CA SER A 139 6.55 -3.67 8.92
C SER A 139 7.13 -5.03 8.50
N ASN A 140 8.13 -4.96 7.63
CA ASN A 140 8.88 -6.11 7.17
C ASN A 140 10.38 -5.80 7.23
N SER A 141 11.20 -6.65 6.62
CA SER A 141 12.66 -6.48 6.51
C SER A 141 13.11 -6.33 5.04
N PHE A 142 12.26 -5.78 4.17
CA PHE A 142 12.63 -5.51 2.78
C PHE A 142 13.78 -4.50 2.71
N SER A 143 14.70 -4.70 1.76
CA SER A 143 15.95 -3.94 1.65
C SER A 143 16.27 -3.60 0.19
N GLY A 144 17.27 -2.75 -0.04
CA GLY A 144 17.64 -2.31 -1.39
C GLY A 144 16.82 -1.11 -1.84
N ALA A 145 16.88 -0.78 -3.13
CA ALA A 145 16.23 0.41 -3.67
C ALA A 145 14.76 0.19 -4.05
N VAL A 146 13.95 1.24 -3.97
CA VAL A 146 12.64 1.29 -4.64
C VAL A 146 12.89 1.41 -6.15
N PRO A 147 12.59 0.38 -6.98
CA PRO A 147 12.98 0.41 -8.38
C PRO A 147 12.07 1.34 -9.19
N ASN A 148 12.62 1.96 -10.23
CA ASN A 148 11.87 2.86 -11.14
C ASN A 148 10.63 2.18 -11.76
N SER A 149 10.64 0.86 -11.89
CA SER A 149 9.51 0.08 -12.41
C SER A 149 8.24 0.25 -11.57
N ILE A 150 8.31 0.68 -10.31
CA ILE A 150 7.13 0.98 -9.48
C ILE A 150 6.18 1.98 -10.16
N THR A 151 6.74 2.85 -11.00
CA THR A 151 5.98 3.86 -11.75
C THR A 151 5.11 3.27 -12.86
N ASN A 152 5.24 1.97 -13.17
CA ASN A 152 4.37 1.25 -14.11
C ASN A 152 2.98 0.94 -13.53
N LEU A 153 2.84 0.96 -12.20
CA LEU A 153 1.57 0.66 -11.53
C LEU A 153 0.61 1.86 -11.61
N LYS A 154 0.03 2.08 -12.80
CA LYS A 154 -0.84 3.24 -13.08
C LYS A 154 -2.17 3.20 -12.35
N SER A 155 -2.62 2.02 -11.95
CA SER A 155 -3.86 1.80 -11.20
C SER A 155 -3.66 1.88 -9.69
N LEU A 156 -2.43 2.03 -9.20
CA LEU A 156 -2.13 2.00 -7.77
C LEU A 156 -2.67 3.26 -7.09
N GLU A 157 -3.50 3.06 -6.08
CA GLU A 157 -4.13 4.11 -5.28
C GLU A 157 -3.46 4.25 -3.91
N SER A 158 -3.00 3.14 -3.33
CA SER A 158 -2.36 3.11 -2.02
C SER A 158 -1.06 2.31 -2.08
N LEU A 159 0.04 2.93 -1.68
CA LEU A 159 1.34 2.31 -1.53
C LEU A 159 1.85 2.52 -0.12
N ASP A 160 2.03 1.43 0.62
CA ASP A 160 2.63 1.45 1.94
C ASP A 160 3.81 0.46 1.97
N LEU A 161 5.03 1.03 2.04
CA LEU A 161 6.29 0.29 2.22
C LEU A 161 7.00 0.75 3.51
N SER A 162 6.26 1.33 4.46
CA SER A 162 6.80 1.85 5.70
C SER A 162 7.45 0.76 6.57
N HIS A 163 8.27 1.15 7.54
CA HIS A 163 8.91 0.23 8.48
C HIS A 163 9.67 -0.92 7.79
N ASN A 164 10.62 -0.56 6.93
CA ASN A 164 11.48 -1.49 6.21
C ASN A 164 12.94 -0.95 6.20
N TYR A 165 13.81 -1.60 5.45
CA TYR A 165 15.20 -1.17 5.23
C TYR A 165 15.44 -0.71 3.79
N LEU A 166 14.43 -0.14 3.12
CA LEU A 166 14.55 0.39 1.77
C LEU A 166 15.48 1.60 1.76
N SER A 167 16.22 1.78 0.68
CA SER A 167 17.32 2.75 0.59
C SER A 167 17.41 3.36 -0.80
N GLY A 168 18.33 4.31 -0.98
CA GLY A 168 18.48 5.02 -2.24
C GLY A 168 17.36 6.03 -2.49
N TYR A 169 17.19 6.43 -3.76
CA TYR A 169 16.42 7.62 -4.11
C TYR A 169 15.00 7.23 -4.53
N LEU A 170 14.06 8.14 -4.32
CA LEU A 170 12.74 8.03 -4.93
C LEU A 170 12.84 8.17 -6.46
N PRO A 171 12.09 7.37 -7.24
CA PRO A 171 12.06 7.46 -8.70
C PRO A 171 11.73 8.86 -9.21
N LYS A 172 12.56 9.40 -10.12
CA LYS A 172 12.34 10.73 -10.73
C LYS A 172 11.02 10.86 -11.49
N THR A 173 10.46 9.73 -11.94
CA THR A 173 9.21 9.63 -12.72
C THR A 173 8.00 9.25 -11.85
N MET A 174 8.10 9.39 -10.52
CA MET A 174 7.01 9.06 -9.59
C MET A 174 5.73 9.87 -9.85
N ASN A 175 5.85 11.08 -10.40
CA ASN A 175 4.73 11.89 -10.87
C ASN A 175 3.82 11.20 -11.90
N SER A 176 4.29 10.14 -12.54
CA SER A 176 3.53 9.39 -13.54
C SER A 176 2.53 8.38 -12.95
N MET A 177 2.52 8.19 -11.63
CA MET A 177 1.57 7.31 -10.92
C MET A 177 0.25 8.07 -10.66
N SER A 178 -0.51 8.31 -11.72
CA SER A 178 -1.66 9.23 -11.72
C SER A 178 -2.81 8.87 -10.77
N SER A 179 -2.95 7.60 -10.40
CA SER A 179 -4.01 7.15 -9.50
C SER A 179 -3.61 7.19 -8.03
N LEU A 180 -2.33 7.40 -7.72
CA LEU A 180 -1.81 7.29 -6.36
C LEU A 180 -2.38 8.39 -5.47
N ARG A 181 -3.01 7.98 -4.38
CA ARG A 181 -3.67 8.84 -3.39
C ARG A 181 -2.95 8.82 -2.05
N ARG A 182 -2.39 7.67 -1.65
CA ARG A 182 -1.63 7.53 -0.42
C ARG A 182 -0.26 6.93 -0.71
N LEU A 183 0.77 7.58 -0.20
CA LEU A 183 2.15 7.13 -0.28
C LEU A 183 2.75 7.16 1.12
N ASP A 184 3.00 6.00 1.69
CA ASP A 184 3.74 5.85 2.93
C ASP A 184 5.04 5.06 2.70
N LEU A 185 6.17 5.72 2.93
CA LEU A 185 7.51 5.13 2.91
C LEU A 185 8.27 5.46 4.21
N SER A 186 7.54 5.75 5.28
CA SER A 186 8.10 6.16 6.56
C SER A 186 8.97 5.06 7.17
N TYR A 187 9.92 5.43 8.04
CA TYR A 187 10.81 4.48 8.73
C TYR A 187 11.56 3.57 7.75
N ASN A 188 12.33 4.20 6.86
CA ASN A 188 13.22 3.55 5.91
C ASN A 188 14.59 4.26 5.92
N LYS A 189 15.45 3.97 4.94
CA LYS A 189 16.78 4.56 4.75
C LYS A 189 16.87 5.33 3.42
N LEU A 190 15.76 5.91 2.97
CA LEU A 190 15.69 6.64 1.70
C LEU A 190 16.50 7.94 1.77
N THR A 191 17.11 8.31 0.66
CA THR A 191 18.03 9.46 0.57
C THR A 191 17.73 10.33 -0.66
N GLY A 192 18.41 11.49 -0.72
CA GLY A 192 18.27 12.43 -1.83
C GLY A 192 17.04 13.35 -1.71
N PRO A 193 16.80 14.20 -2.71
CA PRO A 193 15.69 15.15 -2.70
C PRO A 193 14.36 14.51 -3.12
N LEU A 194 13.26 15.17 -2.75
CA LEU A 194 11.94 14.80 -3.28
C LEU A 194 11.91 14.98 -4.81
N PRO A 195 11.40 13.98 -5.56
CA PRO A 195 11.10 14.14 -6.97
C PRO A 195 9.77 14.89 -7.14
N LYS A 196 9.36 15.13 -8.39
CA LYS A 196 7.98 15.54 -8.67
C LYS A 196 7.01 14.46 -8.22
N LEU A 197 6.08 14.83 -7.36
CA LEU A 197 5.11 13.91 -6.77
C LEU A 197 3.88 13.71 -7.69
N PRO A 198 3.17 12.58 -7.58
CA PRO A 198 1.95 12.33 -8.33
C PRO A 198 0.82 13.28 -7.90
N TYR A 199 0.21 13.94 -8.89
CA TYR A 199 -0.71 15.07 -8.68
C TYR A 199 -2.01 14.72 -7.92
N ASN A 200 -2.36 13.43 -7.80
CA ASN A 200 -3.59 12.95 -7.17
C ASN A 200 -3.41 12.56 -5.70
N LEU A 201 -2.22 12.78 -5.12
CA LEU A 201 -1.95 12.47 -3.72
C LEU A 201 -2.86 13.27 -2.78
N LEU A 202 -3.34 12.55 -1.77
CA LEU A 202 -4.03 13.06 -0.59
C LEU A 202 -3.10 13.05 0.62
N GLU A 203 -2.24 12.03 0.69
CA GLU A 203 -1.38 11.79 1.85
C GLU A 203 0.02 11.41 1.40
N LEU A 204 1.01 12.12 1.95
CA LEU A 204 2.43 11.87 1.76
C LEU A 204 3.07 11.66 3.13
N ALA A 205 3.50 10.44 3.41
CA ALA A 205 4.23 10.08 4.62
C ALA A 205 5.61 9.52 4.27
N LEU A 206 6.67 10.26 4.63
CA LEU A 206 8.06 9.89 4.42
C LEU A 206 8.88 10.08 5.70
N LYS A 207 8.22 10.05 6.86
CA LYS A 207 8.81 10.25 8.18
C LYS A 207 10.00 9.31 8.42
N ALA A 208 10.98 9.74 9.23
CA ALA A 208 12.08 8.89 9.70
C ALA A 208 12.84 8.24 8.53
N ASN A 209 13.41 9.08 7.68
CA ASN A 209 14.27 8.71 6.57
C ASN A 209 15.55 9.58 6.58
N SER A 210 16.31 9.59 5.49
CA SER A 210 17.47 10.46 5.30
C SER A 210 17.31 11.33 4.04
N LEU A 211 16.07 11.72 3.74
CA LEU A 211 15.75 12.61 2.62
C LEU A 211 16.31 14.01 2.89
N SER A 212 16.76 14.69 1.83
CA SER A 212 17.54 15.92 1.94
C SER A 212 17.19 16.94 0.86
N GLY A 213 17.89 18.08 0.84
CA GLY A 213 17.60 19.18 -0.08
C GLY A 213 16.46 20.06 0.42
N SER A 214 16.01 21.00 -0.43
CA SER A 214 14.92 21.91 -0.10
C SER A 214 13.57 21.40 -0.61
N LEU A 215 12.50 21.77 0.09
CA LEU A 215 11.14 21.56 -0.39
C LEU A 215 10.89 22.54 -1.53
N SER A 216 10.84 22.01 -2.76
CA SER A 216 10.72 22.81 -3.97
C SER A 216 9.29 22.82 -4.51
N LYS A 217 8.86 23.97 -5.02
CA LYS A 217 7.54 24.12 -5.66
C LYS A 217 7.31 23.14 -6.80
N SER A 218 8.37 22.76 -7.52
CA SER A 218 8.31 21.78 -8.61
C SER A 218 7.96 20.37 -8.12
N SER A 219 8.34 20.02 -6.89
CA SER A 219 8.03 18.71 -6.29
C SER A 219 6.54 18.57 -5.96
N PHE A 220 5.92 19.68 -5.55
CA PHE A 220 4.52 19.77 -5.13
C PHE A 220 3.58 20.36 -6.21
N ASP A 221 4.09 20.53 -7.43
CA ASP A 221 3.35 21.15 -8.51
C ASP A 221 2.06 20.37 -8.84
N ARG A 222 0.93 21.10 -8.89
CA ARG A 222 -0.44 20.59 -9.15
C ARG A 222 -1.04 19.66 -8.07
N LEU A 223 -0.49 19.63 -6.86
CA LEU A 223 -1.07 18.90 -5.73
C LEU A 223 -2.28 19.63 -5.12
N THR A 224 -3.40 19.65 -5.83
CA THR A 224 -4.61 20.35 -5.39
C THR A 224 -5.43 19.58 -4.36
N ARG A 225 -5.08 18.33 -4.10
CA ARG A 225 -5.82 17.44 -3.18
C ARG A 225 -4.98 16.97 -1.98
N LEU A 226 -3.73 17.43 -1.86
CA LEU A 226 -2.85 16.98 -0.79
C LEU A 226 -3.32 17.57 0.53
N GLU A 227 -3.72 16.68 1.46
CA GLU A 227 -4.31 17.01 2.76
C GLU A 227 -3.28 16.86 3.87
N VAL A 228 -2.49 15.79 3.83
CA VAL A 228 -1.54 15.42 4.90
C VAL A 228 -0.14 15.29 4.34
N VAL A 229 0.81 16.00 4.96
CA VAL A 229 2.24 15.91 4.67
C VAL A 229 3.01 15.61 5.95
N GLU A 230 3.61 14.42 6.00
CA GLU A 230 4.40 13.92 7.12
C GLU A 230 5.83 13.68 6.62
N LEU A 231 6.72 14.62 6.92
CA LEU A 231 8.11 14.65 6.49
C LEU A 231 9.07 14.79 7.67
N SER A 232 8.59 14.53 8.89
CA SER A 232 9.40 14.65 10.10
C SER A 232 10.58 13.68 10.12
N GLU A 233 11.58 13.96 10.95
CA GLU A 233 12.74 13.09 11.15
C GLU A 233 13.48 12.78 9.84
N ASN A 234 13.85 13.85 9.13
CA ASN A 234 14.60 13.80 7.87
C ASN A 234 15.77 14.81 7.90
N SER A 235 16.38 15.08 6.75
CA SER A 235 17.47 16.04 6.58
C SER A 235 17.10 17.17 5.60
N PHE A 236 15.82 17.57 5.53
CA PHE A 236 15.41 18.69 4.69
C PHE A 236 16.02 20.01 5.19
N THR A 237 16.39 20.87 4.26
CA THR A 237 17.15 22.11 4.52
C THR A 237 16.56 23.30 3.78
N GLY A 238 17.03 24.50 4.13
CA GLY A 238 16.70 25.73 3.42
C GLY A 238 15.43 26.40 3.94
N THR A 239 14.85 27.27 3.10
CA THR A 239 13.69 28.08 3.43
C THR A 239 12.40 27.36 3.06
N LEU A 240 11.45 27.30 3.99
CA LEU A 240 10.07 26.93 3.71
C LEU A 240 9.31 28.17 3.22
N GLU A 241 9.03 28.20 1.92
CA GLU A 241 8.41 29.34 1.25
C GLU A 241 6.87 29.37 1.41
N PRO A 242 6.22 30.52 1.25
CA PRO A 242 4.78 30.68 1.53
C PRO A 242 3.86 29.80 0.68
N TRP A 243 4.28 29.46 -0.55
CA TRP A 243 3.46 28.66 -1.47
C TRP A 243 3.09 27.29 -0.90
N PHE A 244 3.91 26.75 0.00
CA PHE A 244 3.69 25.43 0.59
C PHE A 244 2.39 25.39 1.41
N PHE A 245 2.16 26.43 2.21
CA PHE A 245 0.93 26.58 3.01
C PHE A 245 -0.28 27.03 2.19
N LEU A 246 -0.08 27.41 0.93
CA LEU A 246 -1.14 27.80 -0.01
C LEU A 246 -1.61 26.62 -0.87
N LEU A 247 -1.17 25.39 -0.58
CA LEU A 247 -1.73 24.21 -1.20
C LEU A 247 -3.23 24.09 -0.85
N PRO A 248 -4.14 23.96 -1.83
CA PRO A 248 -5.56 24.25 -1.64
C PRO A 248 -6.29 23.40 -0.60
N ALA A 249 -5.88 22.15 -0.41
CA ALA A 249 -6.56 21.18 0.45
C ALA A 249 -5.73 20.81 1.69
N LEU A 250 -4.61 21.51 1.94
CA LEU A 250 -3.64 21.13 2.95
C LEU A 250 -4.21 21.36 4.35
N GLN A 251 -4.21 20.30 5.17
CA GLN A 251 -4.81 20.28 6.51
C GLN A 251 -3.76 20.04 7.59
N GLN A 252 -2.81 19.13 7.36
CA GLN A 252 -1.82 18.76 8.35
C GLN A 252 -0.43 18.72 7.73
N VAL A 253 0.52 19.32 8.42
CA VAL A 253 1.94 19.32 8.07
C VAL A 253 2.76 18.97 9.29
N ASP A 254 3.57 17.93 9.20
CA ASP A 254 4.65 17.66 10.14
C ASP A 254 5.99 17.71 9.40
N LEU A 255 6.83 18.66 9.80
CA LEU A 255 8.18 18.90 9.30
C LEU A 255 9.19 18.89 10.46
N ALA A 256 8.80 18.37 11.62
CA ALA A 256 9.63 18.37 12.80
C ALA A 256 10.93 17.58 12.59
N ASN A 257 11.96 17.90 13.37
CA ASN A 257 13.24 17.20 13.38
C ASN A 257 13.87 17.12 11.98
N ASN A 258 14.07 18.30 11.38
CA ASN A 258 14.75 18.52 10.10
C ASN A 258 15.85 19.60 10.27
N SER A 259 16.40 20.14 9.18
CA SER A 259 17.41 21.21 9.19
C SER A 259 16.94 22.46 8.43
N LEU A 260 15.63 22.76 8.46
CA LEU A 260 15.08 23.99 7.87
C LEU A 260 15.61 25.21 8.61
N THR A 261 15.98 26.26 7.87
CA THR A 261 16.65 27.45 8.42
C THR A 261 15.76 28.68 8.49
N ARG A 262 14.69 28.73 7.70
CA ARG A 262 13.77 29.87 7.63
C ARG A 262 12.38 29.41 7.24
N VAL A 263 11.37 30.10 7.77
CA VAL A 263 9.98 29.97 7.33
C VAL A 263 9.49 31.34 6.90
N GLU A 264 9.01 31.42 5.66
CA GLU A 264 8.40 32.63 5.12
C GLU A 264 6.89 32.42 5.05
N VAL A 265 6.14 33.40 5.56
CA VAL A 265 4.67 33.38 5.48
C VAL A 265 4.21 34.68 4.83
N SER A 266 3.34 34.55 3.84
CA SER A 266 2.65 35.69 3.24
C SER A 266 1.41 36.05 4.05
N LYS A 267 1.08 37.34 4.18
CA LYS A 267 -0.22 37.79 4.71
C LYS A 267 -1.35 37.11 3.89
N PRO A 268 -2.41 36.60 4.54
CA PRO A 268 -3.43 35.84 3.83
C PRO A 268 -4.21 36.79 2.91
N SER A 269 -4.21 36.50 1.62
CA SER A 269 -5.09 37.14 0.64
C SER A 269 -6.39 36.36 0.58
N ASN A 270 -7.36 36.68 1.45
CA ASN A 270 -8.77 36.24 1.39
C ASN A 270 -9.06 34.73 1.13
N ALA A 271 -8.09 33.84 1.27
CA ALA A 271 -8.25 32.42 1.04
C ALA A 271 -8.53 31.73 2.38
N ASN A 272 -9.70 31.10 2.50
CA ASN A 272 -9.96 30.13 3.56
C ASN A 272 -8.95 29.00 3.38
N SER A 273 -7.99 28.90 4.29
CA SER A 273 -7.06 27.78 4.37
C SER A 273 -7.67 26.71 5.26
N ASP A 274 -7.67 25.46 4.81
CA ASP A 274 -8.13 24.29 5.58
C ASP A 274 -7.04 23.77 6.54
N LEU A 275 -5.93 24.50 6.68
CA LEU A 275 -4.78 24.11 7.49
C LEU A 275 -5.13 24.12 8.98
N VAL A 276 -5.09 22.94 9.60
CA VAL A 276 -5.45 22.69 10.99
C VAL A 276 -4.21 22.57 11.88
N ALA A 277 -3.18 21.87 11.41
CA ALA A 277 -2.02 21.53 12.22
C ALA A 277 -0.71 21.71 11.45
N VAL A 278 0.28 22.35 12.09
CA VAL A 278 1.64 22.50 11.57
C VAL A 278 2.61 22.23 12.70
N ASP A 279 3.46 21.21 12.54
CA ASP A 279 4.61 20.97 13.40
C ASP A 279 5.90 21.30 12.64
N LEU A 280 6.71 22.18 13.23
CA LEU A 280 8.01 22.64 12.74
C LEU A 280 9.10 22.45 13.81
N GLY A 281 8.81 21.72 14.89
CA GLY A 281 9.69 21.54 16.04
C GLY A 281 11.07 20.99 15.64
N PHE A 282 12.08 21.26 16.46
CA PHE A 282 13.43 20.69 16.26
C PHE A 282 14.04 20.96 14.87
N ASN A 283 13.79 22.14 14.30
CA ASN A 283 14.49 22.67 13.14
C ASN A 283 15.53 23.74 13.55
N LYS A 284 16.22 24.35 12.57
CA LYS A 284 17.20 25.43 12.77
C LYS A 284 16.63 26.79 12.34
N ILE A 285 15.32 26.99 12.55
CA ILE A 285 14.60 28.17 12.04
C ILE A 285 15.04 29.41 12.81
N GLU A 286 15.61 30.38 12.09
CA GLU A 286 16.01 31.68 12.64
C GLU A 286 14.92 32.74 12.40
N GLY A 287 14.75 33.65 13.36
CA GLY A 287 13.78 34.75 13.31
C GLY A 287 12.43 34.43 13.96
N ASN A 288 11.52 35.41 13.97
CA ASN A 288 10.19 35.25 14.57
C ASN A 288 9.27 34.46 13.63
N ALA A 289 8.72 33.35 14.11
CA ALA A 289 7.62 32.69 13.43
C ALA A 289 6.42 33.67 13.35
N PRO A 290 5.86 33.92 12.16
CA PRO A 290 4.75 34.87 12.01
C PRO A 290 3.51 34.37 12.77
N CYS A 291 2.84 35.28 13.49
CA CYS A 291 1.77 34.98 14.46
C CYS A 291 0.55 34.21 13.90
N ILE A 292 0.41 34.04 12.59
CA ILE A 292 -0.65 33.22 11.98
C ILE A 292 -0.48 31.72 12.28
N LEU A 293 0.73 31.30 12.65
CA LEU A 293 1.01 29.92 13.00
C LEU A 293 0.86 29.63 14.52
N LEU A 294 0.01 30.34 15.27
CA LEU A 294 -0.15 30.12 16.72
C LEU A 294 -0.83 28.79 17.12
N ILE A 295 -1.10 27.89 16.16
CA ILE A 295 -1.46 26.47 16.41
C ILE A 295 -0.20 25.57 16.40
N ILE A 296 1.01 26.13 16.27
CA ILE A 296 2.25 25.35 16.40
C ILE A 296 2.48 25.02 17.88
N HIS A 297 2.73 23.75 18.20
CA HIS A 297 3.49 23.36 19.40
C HIS A 297 4.96 23.78 19.22
N CYS A 298 5.21 25.09 19.16
CA CYS A 298 6.53 25.64 18.95
C CYS A 298 7.22 25.67 20.31
N CYS A 299 7.92 24.60 20.69
CA CYS A 299 8.95 24.70 21.73
C CYS A 299 10.15 25.47 21.15
N LEU A 300 9.97 26.77 20.91
CA LEU A 300 11.06 27.72 20.76
C LEU A 300 11.68 27.88 22.16
N LEU A 301 12.66 27.04 22.48
CA LEU A 301 13.62 27.35 23.54
C LEU A 301 14.51 28.48 23.00
N CYS A 302 14.11 29.72 23.27
CA CYS A 302 14.97 30.89 23.16
C CYS A 302 16.08 30.79 24.22
N HIS A 303 17.34 30.70 23.80
CA HIS A 303 18.49 31.16 24.56
C HIS A 303 19.27 32.16 23.70
#